data_AF-A0A3N9N304-F1
#
_entry.id   AF-A0A3N9N304-F1
#
_cell.length_a   1.000
_cell.length_b   1.000
_cell.length_c   1.000
_cell.angle_alpha   90.00
_cell.angle_beta   90.00
_cell.angle_gamma   90.00
#
_symmetry.space_group_name_H-M   'P 1'
#
loop_
_entity.id
_entity.type
_entity.pdbx_description
1 polymer ?
#
loop_
_entity_poly.entity_id
_entity_poly.type
_entity_poly.pdbx_seq_one_letter_code
_entity_poly.pdbx_strand_id
1 'polypeptide(L)'
;EPEIGLIIGAVFQLIYLGNLQIGAARFAEGNIGAFIAVVLASQFCEANNSSYPIALLLAFFIGLVAAQAGCYLAPAVRRIVGWIVPKYVLAAEQGNSSKVKYWFMQAIAVHLFAGFIYSLLWLLIGSLSINLFSQTSIYHRLAEFLTDGPSYSDRAILLFGSIFGAVCAVVFRVLIRKKTIPLFVFVTIICAIALVWYFSHLVDLTYSMEMGCFL
;
A
#
# COMPACT_ATOMS: atom_id res chain seq x y z
N GLU A 1 -15.79 -1.24 1.03
CA GLU A 1 -15.90 -0.31 -0.13
C GLU A 1 -14.69 -0.46 -1.04
N PRO A 2 -14.86 -0.60 -2.37
CA PRO A 2 -13.76 -0.85 -3.31
C PRO A 2 -12.79 0.35 -3.45
N GLU A 3 -13.27 1.56 -3.24
CA GLU A 3 -12.49 2.81 -3.36
C GLU A 3 -11.34 2.87 -2.36
N ILE A 4 -11.57 2.43 -1.12
CA ILE A 4 -10.56 2.31 -0.06
C ILE A 4 -9.42 1.41 -0.50
N GLY A 5 -9.76 0.25 -1.05
CA GLY A 5 -8.80 -0.73 -1.53
C GLY A 5 -7.90 -0.16 -2.62
N LEU A 6 -8.48 0.62 -3.53
CA LEU A 6 -7.78 1.27 -4.62
C LEU A 6 -6.82 2.36 -4.12
N ILE A 7 -7.27 3.20 -3.19
CA ILE A 7 -6.44 4.26 -2.58
C ILE A 7 -5.26 3.65 -1.83
N ILE A 8 -5.51 2.69 -0.93
CA ILE A 8 -4.43 2.03 -0.16
C ILE A 8 -3.46 1.34 -1.12
N GLY A 9 -3.97 0.62 -2.12
CA GLY A 9 -3.14 -0.02 -3.14
C GLY A 9 -2.24 0.97 -3.89
N ALA A 10 -2.81 2.09 -4.37
CA ALA A 10 -2.08 3.13 -5.07
C ALA A 10 -0.99 3.77 -4.19
N VAL A 11 -1.29 4.07 -2.92
CA VAL A 11 -0.31 4.63 -1.99
C VAL A 11 0.84 3.66 -1.74
N PHE A 12 0.55 2.38 -1.49
CA PHE A 12 1.61 1.37 -1.31
C PHE A 12 2.46 1.20 -2.58
N GLN A 13 1.85 1.23 -3.77
CA GLN A 13 2.60 1.22 -5.03
C GLN A 13 3.53 2.42 -5.15
N LEU A 14 3.09 3.62 -4.77
CA LEU A 14 3.92 4.83 -4.78
C LEU A 14 5.09 4.72 -3.79
N ILE A 15 4.83 4.27 -2.56
CA ILE A 15 5.86 4.10 -1.52
C ILE A 15 6.94 3.12 -1.98
N TYR A 16 6.53 2.03 -2.62
CA TYR A 16 7.43 0.95 -3.00
C TYR A 16 7.82 0.98 -4.49
N LEU A 17 7.58 2.09 -5.20
CA LEU A 17 7.89 2.24 -6.63
C LEU A 17 9.39 2.03 -6.92
N GLY A 18 10.26 2.42 -5.98
CA GLY A 18 11.71 2.23 -6.05
C GLY A 18 12.22 0.88 -5.52
N ASN A 19 11.35 0.05 -4.92
CA ASN A 19 11.72 -1.23 -4.32
C ASN A 19 11.64 -2.36 -5.35
N LEU A 20 12.56 -2.34 -6.30
CA LEU A 20 12.73 -3.44 -7.26
C LEU A 20 13.63 -4.52 -6.67
N GLN A 21 13.33 -5.78 -7.01
CA GLN A 21 14.18 -6.92 -6.67
C GLN A 21 15.46 -6.86 -7.52
N ILE A 22 16.51 -6.21 -7.02
CA ILE A 22 17.82 -6.18 -7.66
C ILE A 22 18.68 -7.30 -7.06
N GLY A 23 18.75 -8.43 -7.76
CA GLY A 23 19.51 -9.60 -7.33
C GLY A 23 19.01 -10.22 -6.02
N ALA A 24 19.94 -10.51 -5.10
CA ALA A 24 19.64 -11.07 -3.78
C ALA A 24 19.44 -10.01 -2.68
N ALA A 25 19.35 -8.73 -3.05
CA ALA A 25 19.12 -7.66 -2.09
C ALA A 25 17.75 -7.83 -1.38
N ARG A 26 17.68 -7.38 -0.13
CA ARG A 26 16.43 -7.33 0.61
C ARG A 26 15.55 -6.23 0.02
N PHE A 27 14.27 -6.53 -0.14
CA PHE A 27 13.25 -5.60 -0.63
C PHE A 27 12.01 -5.75 0.22
N ALA A 28 11.27 -4.66 0.43
CA ALA A 28 10.02 -4.72 1.18
C ALA A 28 8.92 -5.36 0.35
N GLU A 29 8.08 -6.17 0.98
CA GLU A 29 6.95 -6.85 0.35
C GLU A 29 5.73 -5.91 0.34
N GLY A 30 5.80 -4.87 -0.49
CA GLY A 30 4.77 -3.83 -0.58
C GLY A 30 3.38 -4.39 -0.89
N ASN A 31 3.29 -5.43 -1.71
CA ASN A 31 2.02 -6.08 -2.08
C ASN A 31 1.35 -6.75 -0.87
N ILE A 32 2.14 -7.42 -0.03
CA ILE A 32 1.63 -8.08 1.17
C ILE A 32 1.17 -7.03 2.19
N GLY A 33 1.97 -5.97 2.39
CA GLY A 33 1.58 -4.87 3.27
C GLY A 33 0.31 -4.16 2.82
N ALA A 34 0.16 -3.92 1.51
CA ALA A 34 -1.04 -3.34 0.93
C ALA A 34 -2.26 -4.24 1.17
N PHE A 35 -2.12 -5.55 0.92
CA PHE A 35 -3.18 -6.53 1.18
C PHE A 35 -3.62 -6.51 2.65
N ILE A 36 -2.66 -6.55 3.59
CA ILE A 36 -2.94 -6.50 5.03
C ILE A 36 -3.67 -5.21 5.40
N ALA A 37 -3.19 -4.06 4.92
CA ALA A 37 -3.81 -2.76 5.19
C ALA A 37 -5.25 -2.70 4.67
N VAL A 38 -5.51 -3.19 3.45
CA VAL A 38 -6.86 -3.20 2.86
C VAL A 38 -7.81 -4.09 3.65
N VAL A 39 -7.38 -5.30 4.01
CA VAL A 39 -8.22 -6.23 4.77
C VAL A 39 -8.53 -5.69 6.16
N LEU A 40 -7.52 -5.18 6.88
CA LEU A 40 -7.74 -4.57 8.19
C LEU A 40 -8.64 -3.34 8.09
N ALA A 41 -8.37 -2.43 7.15
CA ALA A 41 -9.22 -1.27 6.94
C ALA A 41 -10.68 -1.70 6.72
N SER A 42 -10.93 -2.63 5.79
CA SER A 42 -12.27 -3.12 5.48
C SER A 42 -12.99 -3.70 6.71
N GLN A 43 -12.30 -4.53 7.50
CA GLN A 43 -12.86 -5.13 8.72
C GLN A 43 -13.30 -4.07 9.74
N PHE A 44 -12.52 -3.01 9.92
CA PHE A 44 -12.83 -1.97 10.91
C PHE A 44 -13.78 -0.89 10.39
N CYS A 45 -13.85 -0.69 9.08
CA CYS A 45 -14.83 0.19 8.45
C CYS A 45 -16.26 -0.32 8.69
N GLU A 46 -16.47 -1.62 8.54
CA GLU A 46 -17.79 -2.24 8.76
C GLU A 46 -18.21 -2.26 10.25
N ALA A 47 -17.25 -2.28 11.17
CA ALA A 47 -17.52 -2.44 12.60
C ALA A 47 -17.77 -1.11 13.35
N ASN A 48 -17.21 0.01 12.91
CA ASN A 48 -17.25 1.27 13.67
C ASN A 48 -17.27 2.51 12.76
N ASN A 49 -18.45 2.91 12.28
CA ASN A 49 -18.65 4.06 11.39
C ASN A 49 -18.11 5.40 11.95
N SER A 50 -18.14 5.62 13.27
CA SER A 50 -17.71 6.89 13.88
C SER A 50 -16.19 7.06 13.96
N SER A 51 -15.42 5.97 13.90
CA SER A 51 -13.96 5.99 14.14
C SER A 51 -13.14 5.50 12.95
N TYR A 52 -13.78 5.47 11.79
CA TYR A 52 -13.25 5.06 10.50
C TYR A 52 -11.85 5.63 10.11
N PRO A 53 -11.52 6.93 10.32
CA PRO A 53 -10.26 7.47 9.81
C PRO A 53 -9.04 7.02 10.64
N ILE A 54 -9.24 6.80 11.95
CA ILE A 54 -8.19 6.27 12.84
C ILE A 54 -7.92 4.81 12.51
N ALA A 55 -8.98 4.03 12.31
CA ALA A 55 -8.86 2.63 11.94
C ALA A 55 -8.11 2.46 10.60
N LEU A 56 -8.41 3.33 9.62
CA LEU A 56 -7.73 3.32 8.32
C LEU A 56 -6.26 3.71 8.44
N LEU A 57 -5.94 4.70 9.27
CA LEU A 57 -4.56 5.09 9.55
C LEU A 57 -3.78 3.97 10.27
N LEU A 58 -4.36 3.33 11.28
CA LEU A 58 -3.74 2.20 11.96
C LEU A 58 -3.52 1.01 11.03
N ALA A 59 -4.53 0.68 10.22
CA ALA A 59 -4.41 -0.38 9.20
C ALA A 59 -3.28 -0.08 8.21
N PHE A 60 -3.16 1.18 7.77
CA PHE A 60 -2.09 1.63 6.91
C PHE A 60 -0.70 1.47 7.56
N PHE A 61 -0.54 1.92 8.81
CA PHE A 61 0.71 1.76 9.57
C PHE A 61 1.09 0.29 9.76
N ILE A 62 0.13 -0.56 10.13
CA ILE A 62 0.37 -2.01 10.27
C ILE A 62 0.82 -2.61 8.95
N GLY A 63 0.17 -2.25 7.84
CA GLY A 63 0.57 -2.69 6.51
C GLY A 63 1.99 -2.26 6.13
N LEU A 64 2.41 -1.04 6.48
CA LEU A 64 3.78 -0.55 6.24
C LEU A 64 4.81 -1.36 7.04
N VAL A 65 4.53 -1.60 8.31
CA VAL A 65 5.42 -2.42 9.16
C VAL A 65 5.49 -3.85 8.64
N ALA A 66 4.37 -4.43 8.21
CA ALA A 66 4.33 -5.75 7.59
C ALA A 66 5.14 -5.79 6.28
N ALA A 67 4.97 -4.83 5.38
CA ALA A 67 5.76 -4.77 4.16
C ALA A 67 7.27 -4.71 4.47
N GLN A 68 7.68 -3.91 5.46
CA GLN A 68 9.08 -3.81 5.87
C GLN A 68 9.58 -5.07 6.57
N ALA A 69 8.78 -5.73 7.39
CA ALA A 69 9.14 -7.01 7.99
C ALA A 69 9.28 -8.13 6.92
N GLY A 70 8.55 -8.00 5.80
CA GLY A 70 8.66 -8.89 4.64
C GLY A 70 10.07 -8.96 4.03
N CYS A 71 10.89 -7.91 4.23
CA CYS A 71 12.30 -7.88 3.83
C CYS A 71 13.13 -9.06 4.35
N TYR A 72 12.72 -9.62 5.49
CA TYR A 72 13.40 -10.74 6.14
C TYR A 72 12.79 -12.09 5.77
N LEU A 73 11.51 -12.11 5.37
CA LEU A 73 10.81 -13.32 4.98
C LEU A 73 11.34 -13.87 3.65
N ALA A 74 11.40 -13.05 2.59
CA ALA A 74 11.80 -13.52 1.27
C ALA A 74 13.20 -14.18 1.26
N PRO A 75 14.24 -13.61 1.91
CA PRO A 75 15.53 -14.29 2.05
C PRO A 75 15.45 -15.60 2.84
N ALA A 76 14.66 -15.66 3.91
CA ALA A 76 14.50 -16.88 4.70
C ALA A 76 13.85 -18.00 3.86
N VAL A 77 12.80 -17.68 3.10
CA VAL A 77 12.15 -18.65 2.21
C VAL A 77 13.10 -19.08 1.09
N ARG A 78 13.85 -18.15 0.49
CA ARG A 78 14.88 -18.49 -0.53
C ARG A 78 15.93 -19.45 0.01
N ARG A 79 16.35 -19.31 1.29
CA ARG A 79 17.27 -20.26 1.93
C ARG A 79 16.66 -21.66 2.05
N ILE A 80 15.38 -21.76 2.43
CA ILE A 80 14.66 -23.04 2.51
C ILE A 80 14.52 -23.68 1.13
N VAL A 81 14.12 -22.89 0.13
CA VAL A 81 14.00 -23.33 -1.26
C VAL A 81 15.36 -23.71 -1.86
N GLY A 82 16.45 -23.13 -1.37
CA GLY A 82 17.82 -23.50 -1.77
C GLY A 82 18.13 -25.00 -1.65
N TRP A 83 17.46 -25.71 -0.73
CA TRP A 83 17.61 -27.17 -0.55
C TRP A 83 17.01 -27.99 -1.70
N ILE A 84 16.11 -27.39 -2.50
CA ILE A 84 15.46 -28.00 -3.66
C ILE A 84 16.35 -27.90 -4.90
N VAL A 85 17.22 -26.88 -4.97
CA VAL A 85 18.04 -26.58 -6.15
C VAL A 85 18.92 -27.76 -6.60
N PRO A 86 19.65 -28.47 -5.71
CA PRO A 86 20.44 -29.63 -6.13
C PRO A 86 19.58 -30.76 -6.72
N LYS A 87 18.37 -30.97 -6.16
CA LYS A 87 17.42 -31.99 -6.64
C LYS A 87 16.84 -31.63 -8.01
N TYR A 88 16.61 -30.34 -8.24
CA TYR A 88 16.19 -29.79 -9.52
C TYR A 88 17.26 -29.98 -10.59
N VAL A 89 18.52 -29.67 -10.29
CA VAL A 89 19.65 -29.84 -11.22
C VAL A 89 19.85 -31.31 -11.59
N LEU A 90 19.88 -32.22 -10.62
CA LEU A 90 20.00 -33.66 -10.86
C LEU A 90 18.86 -34.21 -11.73
N ALA A 91 17.63 -33.74 -11.52
CA ALA A 91 16.49 -34.15 -12.34
C ALA A 91 16.60 -33.63 -13.80
N ALA A 92 17.17 -32.43 -13.98
CA ALA A 92 17.40 -31.84 -15.30
C ALA A 92 18.52 -32.57 -16.07
N GLU A 93 19.63 -32.90 -15.40
CA GLU A 93 20.74 -33.68 -15.97
C GLU A 93 20.29 -35.07 -16.42
N GLN A 94 19.32 -35.67 -15.72
CA GLN A 94 18.70 -36.94 -16.09
C GLN A 94 17.66 -36.84 -17.23
N GLY A 95 17.41 -35.64 -17.76
CA GLY A 95 16.38 -35.40 -18.78
C GLY A 95 14.93 -35.63 -18.29
N ASN A 96 14.69 -35.73 -16.98
CA ASN A 96 13.38 -36.06 -16.42
C ASN A 96 12.55 -34.80 -16.19
N SER A 97 11.91 -34.32 -17.27
CA SER A 97 11.10 -33.10 -17.27
C SER A 97 9.95 -33.12 -16.24
N SER A 98 9.35 -34.28 -15.96
CA SER A 98 8.29 -34.42 -14.95
C SER A 98 8.80 -34.12 -13.54
N LYS A 99 9.98 -34.65 -13.19
CA LYS A 99 10.61 -34.36 -11.88
C LYS A 99 11.04 -32.89 -11.76
N VAL A 100 11.56 -32.31 -12.84
CA VAL A 100 11.91 -30.88 -12.89
C VAL A 100 10.68 -30.01 -12.58
N LYS A 101 9.55 -30.27 -13.25
CA LYS A 101 8.27 -29.58 -13.00
C LYS A 101 7.81 -29.75 -11.56
N TYR A 102 7.89 -30.97 -11.02
CA TYR A 102 7.49 -31.26 -9.64
C TYR A 102 8.27 -30.41 -8.62
N TRP A 103 9.61 -30.41 -8.71
CA TRP A 103 10.46 -29.62 -7.80
C TRP A 103 10.25 -28.12 -7.95
N PHE A 104 10.04 -27.64 -9.18
CA PHE A 104 9.70 -26.24 -9.43
C PHE A 104 8.36 -25.84 -8.79
N MET A 105 7.32 -26.66 -8.95
CA MET A 105 6.01 -26.43 -8.33
C MET A 105 6.09 -26.48 -6.80
N GLN A 106 6.90 -27.37 -6.23
CA GLN A 106 7.14 -27.38 -4.79
C GLN A 106 7.79 -26.09 -4.29
N ALA A 107 8.79 -25.56 -5.01
CA ALA A 107 9.42 -24.29 -4.65
C ALA A 107 8.40 -23.13 -4.66
N ILE A 108 7.53 -23.08 -5.67
CA ILE A 108 6.42 -22.11 -5.73
C ILE A 108 5.46 -22.31 -4.55
N ALA A 109 5.08 -23.55 -4.25
CA ALA A 109 4.16 -23.86 -3.16
C ALA A 109 4.72 -23.41 -1.80
N VAL A 110 6.02 -23.58 -1.55
CA VAL A 110 6.70 -23.09 -0.34
C VAL A 110 6.64 -21.57 -0.25
N HIS A 111 6.87 -20.85 -1.36
CA HIS A 111 6.74 -19.40 -1.40
C HIS A 111 5.32 -18.93 -1.10
N LEU A 112 4.32 -19.55 -1.73
CA LEU A 112 2.91 -19.21 -1.53
C LEU A 112 2.47 -19.48 -0.09
N PHE A 113 2.83 -20.64 0.46
CA PHE A 113 2.47 -21.02 1.82
C PHE A 113 3.13 -20.12 2.87
N ALA A 114 4.40 -19.75 2.67
CA ALA A 114 5.08 -18.81 3.55
C ALA A 114 4.42 -17.41 3.51
N GLY A 115 4.07 -16.91 2.32
CA GLY A 115 3.34 -15.65 2.17
C GLY A 115 1.95 -15.68 2.81
N PHE A 116 1.24 -16.82 2.69
CA PHE A 116 -0.06 -17.02 3.33
C PHE A 116 0.02 -17.00 4.85
N ILE A 117 0.92 -17.79 5.46
CA ILE A 117 1.13 -17.81 6.91
C ILE A 117 1.51 -16.42 7.41
N TYR A 118 2.43 -15.76 6.71
CA TYR A 118 2.89 -14.43 7.08
C TYR A 118 1.75 -13.41 7.07
N SER A 119 0.92 -13.42 6.04
CA SER A 119 -0.24 -12.54 5.93
C SER A 119 -1.24 -12.82 7.05
N LEU A 120 -1.55 -14.09 7.34
CA LEU A 120 -2.45 -14.49 8.42
C LEU A 120 -1.95 -13.98 9.78
N LEU A 121 -0.65 -14.13 10.06
CA LEU A 121 -0.03 -13.70 11.30
C LEU A 121 -0.13 -12.19 11.48
N TRP A 122 0.12 -11.41 10.42
CA TRP A 122 -0.02 -9.94 10.49
C TRP A 122 -1.47 -9.47 10.57
N LEU A 123 -2.41 -10.16 9.92
CA LEU A 123 -3.83 -9.86 10.09
C LEU A 123 -4.28 -10.11 11.53
N LEU A 124 -3.83 -11.21 12.14
CA LEU A 124 -4.10 -11.51 13.55
C LEU A 124 -3.49 -10.46 14.48
N ILE A 125 -2.21 -10.15 14.33
CA ILE A 125 -1.51 -9.13 15.12
C ILE A 125 -2.18 -7.77 14.94
N GLY A 126 -2.49 -7.39 13.70
CA GLY A 126 -3.10 -6.12 13.37
C GLY A 126 -4.50 -5.97 13.95
N SER A 127 -5.34 -7.00 13.79
CA SER A 127 -6.67 -7.03 14.38
C SER A 127 -6.62 -6.92 15.90
N LEU A 128 -5.75 -7.70 16.56
CA LEU A 128 -5.57 -7.64 18.01
C LEU A 128 -5.04 -6.27 18.46
N SER A 129 -4.08 -5.69 17.73
CA SER A 129 -3.51 -4.38 18.06
C SER A 129 -4.53 -3.26 17.94
N ILE A 130 -5.35 -3.26 16.88
CA ILE A 130 -6.39 -2.24 16.69
C ILE A 130 -7.48 -2.40 17.76
N ASN A 131 -7.91 -3.63 18.05
CA ASN A 131 -8.89 -3.89 19.11
C ASN A 131 -8.37 -3.43 20.48
N LEU A 132 -7.14 -3.77 20.84
CA LEU A 132 -6.53 -3.29 22.09
C LEU A 132 -6.40 -1.77 22.13
N PHE A 133 -5.98 -1.15 21.02
CA PHE A 133 -5.83 0.30 20.93
C PHE A 133 -7.18 1.01 21.05
N SER A 134 -8.25 0.46 20.47
CA SER A 134 -9.60 1.04 20.55
C SER A 134 -10.15 1.14 21.97
N GLN A 135 -9.66 0.31 22.90
CA GLN A 135 -10.07 0.35 24.31
C GLN A 135 -9.30 1.40 25.13
N THR A 136 -8.33 2.09 24.54
CA THR A 136 -7.50 3.07 25.26
C THR A 136 -8.15 4.46 25.28
N SER A 137 -7.89 5.22 26.35
CA SER A 137 -8.35 6.62 26.46
C SER A 137 -7.74 7.54 25.39
N ILE A 138 -6.58 7.17 24.84
CA ILE A 138 -5.92 7.88 23.75
C ILE A 138 -6.76 7.80 22.47
N TYR A 139 -7.29 6.61 22.17
CA TYR A 139 -8.14 6.40 20.99
C TYR A 139 -9.39 7.28 21.04
N HIS A 140 -10.09 7.31 22.18
CA HIS A 140 -11.29 8.14 22.33
C HIS A 140 -11.00 9.63 22.16
N ARG A 141 -9.89 10.14 22.74
CA ARG A 141 -9.46 11.53 22.57
C ARG A 141 -9.11 11.86 21.12
N LEU A 142 -8.47 10.93 20.43
CA LEU A 142 -8.12 11.10 19.02
C LEU A 142 -9.37 11.06 18.12
N ALA A 143 -10.33 10.20 18.45
CA ALA A 143 -11.60 10.08 17.74
C ALA A 143 -12.41 11.38 17.87
N GLU A 144 -12.58 11.85 19.10
CA GLU A 144 -13.26 13.11 19.42
C GLU A 144 -12.62 14.30 18.70
N PHE A 145 -11.28 14.39 18.69
CA PHE A 145 -10.55 15.41 17.95
C PHE A 145 -10.79 15.33 16.44
N LEU A 146 -11.00 14.16 15.86
CA LEU A 146 -11.24 14.00 14.43
C LEU A 146 -12.71 14.21 14.05
N THR A 147 -13.66 14.00 14.96
CA THR A 147 -15.09 14.24 14.74
C THR A 147 -15.56 15.68 15.02
N ASP A 148 -14.95 16.40 15.97
CA ASP A 148 -15.41 17.76 16.35
C ASP A 148 -14.78 18.88 15.48
N GLY A 149 -15.16 18.95 14.20
CA GLY A 149 -14.57 19.92 13.27
C GLY A 149 -15.36 20.25 12.01
N PRO A 150 -14.96 21.31 11.27
CA PRO A 150 -15.53 21.59 9.95
C PRO A 150 -15.31 20.36 9.06
N SER A 151 -16.35 20.01 8.30
CA SER A 151 -16.50 18.86 7.41
C SER A 151 -15.44 17.76 7.57
N TYR A 152 -15.86 16.61 8.08
CA TYR A 152 -15.08 15.35 8.21
C TYR A 152 -14.13 15.05 7.02
N SER A 153 -14.48 15.48 5.80
CA SER A 153 -13.60 15.43 4.61
C SER A 153 -12.29 16.18 4.78
N ASP A 154 -12.29 17.36 5.37
CA ASP A 154 -11.16 18.31 5.30
C ASP A 154 -10.02 17.89 6.21
N ARG A 155 -10.34 17.33 7.38
CA ARG A 155 -9.35 16.78 8.32
C ARG A 155 -8.75 15.47 7.81
N ALA A 156 -9.56 14.60 7.20
CA ALA A 156 -9.05 13.39 6.55
C ALA A 156 -8.15 13.75 5.36
N ILE A 157 -8.54 14.71 4.52
CA ILE A 157 -7.72 15.22 3.40
C ILE A 157 -6.40 15.82 3.92
N LEU A 158 -6.40 16.56 5.03
CA LEU A 158 -5.17 17.09 5.61
C LEU A 158 -4.21 15.98 6.07
N LEU A 159 -4.74 14.93 6.71
CA LEU A 159 -3.93 13.83 7.26
C LEU A 159 -3.42 12.88 6.16
N PHE A 160 -4.30 12.47 5.24
CA PHE A 160 -3.90 11.68 4.08
C PHE A 160 -3.05 12.49 3.11
N GLY A 161 -3.35 13.78 2.92
CA GLY A 161 -2.58 14.69 2.07
C GLY A 161 -1.17 14.94 2.58
N SER A 162 -0.98 15.03 3.89
CA SER A 162 0.37 15.16 4.47
C SER A 162 1.16 13.84 4.41
N ILE A 163 0.52 12.69 4.61
CA ILE A 163 1.14 11.38 4.36
C ILE A 163 1.50 11.23 2.88
N PHE A 164 0.58 11.54 1.96
CA PHE A 164 0.79 11.48 0.52
C PHE A 164 1.92 12.42 0.08
N GLY A 165 1.95 13.66 0.61
CA GLY A 165 3.03 14.61 0.38
C GLY A 165 4.40 14.09 0.85
N ALA A 166 4.45 13.45 2.01
CA ALA A 166 5.69 12.81 2.50
C ALA A 166 6.12 11.63 1.61
N VAL A 167 5.19 10.80 1.15
CA VAL A 167 5.44 9.71 0.21
C VAL A 167 5.97 10.26 -1.12
N CYS A 168 5.32 11.27 -1.68
CA CYS A 168 5.76 11.96 -2.89
C CYS A 168 7.17 12.55 -2.73
N ALA A 169 7.49 13.13 -1.56
CA ALA A 169 8.82 13.67 -1.28
C ALA A 169 9.90 12.58 -1.23
N VAL A 170 9.59 11.40 -0.69
CA VAL A 170 10.51 10.24 -0.70
C VAL A 170 10.71 9.72 -2.13
N VAL A 171 9.64 9.56 -2.90
CA VAL A 171 9.70 9.17 -4.32
C VAL A 171 10.53 10.18 -5.12
N PHE A 172 10.31 11.48 -4.87
CA PHE A 172 11.07 12.58 -5.47
C PHE A 172 12.56 12.47 -5.17
N ARG A 173 12.93 12.19 -3.90
CA ARG A 173 14.33 11.98 -3.51
C ARG A 173 14.98 10.78 -4.21
N VAL A 174 14.23 9.70 -4.44
CA VAL A 174 14.76 8.48 -5.07
C VAL A 174 14.89 8.63 -6.60
N LEU A 175 13.92 9.27 -7.24
CA LEU A 175 13.88 9.41 -8.71
C LEU A 175 14.72 10.59 -9.23
N ILE A 176 14.91 11.63 -8.43
CA ILE A 176 15.62 12.81 -8.87
C ILE A 176 17.12 12.68 -8.64
N ARG A 177 17.82 12.48 -9.75
CA ARG A 177 19.26 12.74 -9.85
C ARG A 177 19.44 14.16 -10.33
N LYS A 178 20.58 14.82 -10.02
CA LYS A 178 20.84 16.23 -10.41
C LYS A 178 20.53 16.56 -11.88
N LYS A 179 20.62 15.57 -12.79
CA LYS A 179 20.33 15.72 -14.23
C LYS A 179 18.84 15.66 -14.61
N THR A 180 17.96 15.13 -13.76
CA THR A 180 16.51 14.96 -14.05
C THR A 180 15.62 16.02 -13.40
N ILE A 181 16.18 16.91 -12.56
CA ILE A 181 15.47 18.03 -11.92
C ILE A 181 14.72 18.89 -12.95
N PRO A 182 15.32 19.34 -14.07
CA PRO A 182 14.64 20.25 -15.00
C PRO A 182 13.42 19.61 -15.67
N LEU A 183 13.56 18.33 -16.05
CA LEU A 183 12.47 17.54 -16.62
C LEU A 183 11.31 17.39 -15.64
N PHE A 184 11.62 17.16 -14.36
CA PHE A 184 10.61 17.00 -13.32
C PHE A 184 9.86 18.32 -13.05
N VAL A 185 10.58 19.44 -12.96
CA VAL A 185 9.97 20.77 -12.82
C VAL A 185 9.05 21.07 -14.00
N PHE A 186 9.50 20.76 -15.22
CA PHE A 186 8.70 20.92 -16.43
C PHE A 186 7.41 20.09 -16.41
N VAL A 187 7.49 18.80 -16.07
CA VAL A 187 6.31 17.93 -15.95
C VAL A 187 5.37 18.42 -14.84
N THR A 188 5.91 18.86 -13.70
CA THR A 188 5.10 19.37 -12.59
C THR A 188 4.34 20.64 -12.98
N ILE A 189 4.99 21.56 -13.71
CA ILE A 189 4.35 22.78 -14.23
C ILE A 189 3.25 22.41 -15.23
N ILE A 190 3.51 21.47 -16.15
CA ILE A 190 2.49 21.01 -17.11
C ILE A 190 1.30 20.38 -16.38
N CYS A 191 1.53 19.49 -15.41
CA CYS A 191 0.48 18.88 -14.63
C CYS A 191 -0.31 19.93 -13.82
N ALA A 192 0.35 20.92 -13.23
CA ALA A 192 -0.30 21.99 -12.49
C ALA A 192 -1.17 22.86 -13.41
N ILE A 193 -0.67 23.24 -14.59
CA ILE A 193 -1.43 23.99 -15.60
C ILE A 193 -2.64 23.18 -16.07
N ALA A 194 -2.45 21.87 -16.36
CA ALA A 194 -3.52 20.99 -16.77
C ALA A 194 -4.59 20.82 -15.67
N LEU A 195 -4.17 20.75 -14.41
CA LEU A 195 -5.08 20.66 -13.26
C LEU A 195 -5.90 21.95 -13.10
N VAL A 196 -5.26 23.12 -13.19
CA VAL A 196 -5.92 24.43 -13.12
C VAL A 196 -6.88 24.62 -14.30
N TRP A 197 -6.48 24.22 -15.50
CA TRP A 197 -7.33 24.25 -16.68
C TRP A 197 -8.55 23.32 -16.54
N TYR A 198 -8.35 22.11 -16.03
CA TYR A 198 -9.44 21.17 -15.76
C TYR A 198 -10.42 21.73 -14.75
N PHE A 199 -9.95 22.27 -13.61
CA PHE A 199 -10.83 22.85 -12.59
C PHE A 199 -11.57 24.11 -13.08
N SER A 200 -10.93 24.97 -13.88
CA SER A 200 -11.61 26.14 -14.45
C SER A 200 -12.71 25.74 -15.42
N HIS A 201 -12.49 24.75 -16.30
CA HIS A 201 -13.54 24.22 -17.16
C HIS A 201 -14.66 23.49 -16.39
N LEU A 202 -14.33 22.81 -15.30
CA LEU A 202 -15.33 22.12 -14.49
C LEU A 202 -16.25 23.12 -13.78
N VAL A 203 -15.69 24.25 -13.31
CA VAL A 203 -16.43 25.37 -12.74
C VAL A 203 -17.32 26.04 -13.79
N ASP A 204 -16.81 26.29 -15.00
CA ASP A 204 -17.60 26.85 -16.10
C ASP A 204 -18.79 25.94 -16.48
N LEU A 205 -18.57 24.62 -16.47
CA LEU A 205 -19.63 23.62 -16.71
C LEU A 205 -20.70 23.63 -15.62
N THR A 206 -20.35 23.69 -14.34
CA THR A 206 -21.35 23.79 -13.26
C THR A 206 -22.17 25.08 -13.35
N TYR A 207 -21.54 26.22 -13.64
CA TYR A 207 -22.26 27.48 -13.83
C TYR A 207 -23.22 27.46 -15.04
N SER A 208 -22.85 26.78 -16.12
CA SER A 208 -23.72 26.62 -17.29
C SER A 208 -24.92 25.71 -17.04
N MET A 209 -24.80 24.69 -16.17
CA MET A 209 -25.91 23.81 -15.80
C MET A 209 -26.88 24.47 -14.80
N GLU A 210 -26.39 25.26 -13.86
CA GLU A 210 -27.27 26.01 -12.94
C GLU A 210 -28.11 27.06 -13.66
N MET A 211 -27.55 27.74 -14.67
CA MET A 211 -28.29 28.71 -15.50
C MET A 211 -29.26 28.04 -16.48
N GLY A 212 -29.00 26.80 -16.90
CA GLY A 212 -29.88 26.04 -17.79
C GLY A 212 -31.15 25.47 -17.13
N CYS A 213 -31.17 25.35 -15.80
CA CYS A 213 -32.36 24.93 -15.03
C CYS A 213 -33.31 26.08 -14.64
N PHE A 214 -32.95 27.33 -14.99
CA PHE A 214 -33.75 28.52 -14.70
C PHE A 214 -34.45 29.12 -15.94
N LEU A 215 -34.41 28.43 -17.08
CA LEU A 215 -35.16 28.74 -18.31
C LEU A 215 -36.17 27.63 -18.60
#